data_AF-A0A0B2SHY9-F1
#
_entry.id   AF-A0A0B2SHY9-F1
#
_cell.length_a   1.000
_cell.length_b   1.000
_cell.length_c   1.000
_cell.angle_alpha   90.00
_cell.angle_beta   90.00
_cell.angle_gamma   90.00
#
_symmetry.space_group_name_H-M   'P 1'
#
loop_
_entity.id
_entity.type
_entity.pdbx_description
1 polymer ?
#
loop_
_entity_poly.entity_id
_entity_poly.type
_entity_poly.pdbx_seq_one_letter_code
_entity_poly.pdbx_strand_id
1 'polypeptide(L)'
;METSKTISAALKLFDAKKENLKKAYYDLQSHSSLLAPSFSLSWSHLDAHFTSLHTSLSHRFHLLQSLESQQQYPPSSPSKYLSFPPSPTDPSSQNGTALPKNPSEQILTLCNNMDGKGLRDYVGDHLKDKAAIEDTLRSALKSASDAAASMLLDSLDGVVGANVVKDDKELRKRKRTCSFLFKQLRAAASVSLSFKEKLRANRLCVDWKRSLMRDGCVDGVGAMAFLHFVAAYGLLSELTVHEILTFSVIAASNDELAELYWSAGLTDKAPGLVQKLIDRSKHILAVKFVFEFNLAHKIPPVPILEAHVNESQKLVKRLSEEGKSLSEITAREIHALKSAIKVIESHNLQSEYPPESLQQRIEQLMKHKANVKYAASAFSAKPPPHQQQQSGIKRPRMSEPVGSASVLNSASGASSTVHYQQPHFQSSGLLLEHLNPYMNLPTMPYGMKAQTPSIPPYTGASTGPYGPDGVPMGPSGNRGQGGSLPISSEPLMPSGYYDSGSAYGGYGLQHYYQTSYPQ
;
A
#
# COMPACT_ATOMS: atom_id res chain seq x y z
N MET A 1 -14.80 -38.94 -10.40
CA MET A 1 -15.50 -40.12 -9.81
C MET A 1 -15.26 -40.30 -8.31
N GLU A 2 -14.05 -40.62 -7.83
CA GLU A 2 -13.84 -40.97 -6.40
C GLU A 2 -14.16 -39.81 -5.44
N THR A 3 -13.70 -38.60 -5.77
CA THR A 3 -14.05 -37.35 -5.07
C THR A 3 -15.56 -37.08 -5.01
N SER A 4 -16.27 -37.33 -6.12
CA SER A 4 -17.73 -37.16 -6.23
C SER A 4 -18.49 -38.12 -5.30
N LYS A 5 -18.04 -39.38 -5.18
CA LYS A 5 -18.56 -40.35 -4.21
C LYS A 5 -18.36 -39.87 -2.76
N THR A 6 -17.19 -39.36 -2.42
CA THR A 6 -16.88 -38.83 -1.07
C THR A 6 -17.77 -37.64 -0.70
N ILE A 7 -17.99 -36.70 -1.63
CA ILE A 7 -18.87 -35.54 -1.40
C ILE A 7 -20.34 -35.99 -1.24
N SER A 8 -20.81 -36.95 -2.05
CA SER A 8 -22.15 -37.54 -1.89
C SER A 8 -22.33 -38.23 -0.52
N ALA A 9 -21.32 -38.96 -0.04
CA ALA A 9 -21.35 -39.58 1.28
C ALA A 9 -21.39 -38.55 2.42
N ALA A 10 -20.64 -37.45 2.29
CA ALA A 10 -20.64 -36.36 3.27
C ALA A 10 -21.99 -35.63 3.32
N LEU A 11 -22.65 -35.40 2.17
CA LEU A 11 -23.98 -34.80 2.09
C LEU A 11 -25.06 -35.70 2.73
N LYS A 12 -25.01 -37.01 2.52
CA LYS A 12 -25.93 -37.98 3.16
C LYS A 12 -25.79 -38.03 4.69
N LEU A 13 -24.65 -37.64 5.25
CA LEU A 13 -24.42 -37.58 6.69
C LEU A 13 -24.98 -36.30 7.34
N PHE A 14 -25.50 -35.36 6.55
CA PHE A 14 -25.96 -34.06 7.04
C PHE A 14 -27.14 -34.18 8.00
N ASP A 15 -28.19 -34.90 7.62
CA ASP A 15 -29.42 -35.02 8.43
C ASP A 15 -29.15 -35.73 9.77
N ALA A 16 -28.30 -36.77 9.76
CA ALA A 16 -27.86 -37.45 10.98
C ALA A 16 -27.09 -36.51 11.93
N LYS A 17 -26.23 -35.64 11.39
CA LYS A 17 -25.52 -34.62 12.19
C LYS A 17 -26.46 -33.53 12.70
N LYS A 18 -27.42 -33.08 11.88
CA LYS A 18 -28.44 -32.10 12.27
C LYS A 18 -29.33 -32.63 13.40
N GLU A 19 -29.74 -33.89 13.33
CA GLU A 19 -30.55 -34.55 14.37
C GLU A 19 -29.75 -34.79 15.67
N ASN A 20 -28.45 -35.13 15.59
CA ASN A 20 -27.59 -35.20 16.78
C ASN A 20 -27.39 -33.82 17.44
N LEU A 21 -27.23 -32.76 16.64
CA LEU A 21 -27.15 -31.39 17.14
C LEU A 21 -28.47 -30.94 17.78
N LYS A 22 -29.61 -31.34 17.22
CA LYS A 22 -30.95 -31.09 17.77
C LYS A 22 -31.13 -31.72 19.15
N LYS A 23 -30.68 -32.97 19.33
CA LYS A 23 -30.68 -33.66 20.63
C LYS A 23 -29.81 -32.93 21.64
N ALA A 24 -28.57 -32.57 21.28
CA ALA A 24 -27.69 -31.81 22.15
C ALA A 24 -28.24 -30.41 22.51
N TYR A 25 -28.95 -29.76 21.59
CA TYR A 25 -29.63 -28.48 21.86
C TYR A 25 -30.76 -28.66 22.89
N TYR A 26 -31.62 -29.68 22.76
CA TYR A 26 -32.70 -29.92 23.72
C TYR A 26 -32.20 -30.40 25.08
N ASP A 27 -31.12 -31.18 25.11
CA ASP A 27 -30.43 -31.60 26.33
C ASP A 27 -29.89 -30.37 27.09
N LEU A 28 -29.19 -29.48 26.39
CA LEU A 28 -28.73 -28.19 26.94
C LEU A 28 -29.90 -27.29 27.38
N GLN A 29 -31.01 -27.28 26.63
CA GLN A 29 -32.21 -26.52 26.99
C GLN A 29 -32.92 -27.09 28.24
N SER A 30 -32.82 -28.40 28.51
CA SER A 30 -33.36 -29.02 29.72
C SER A 30 -32.66 -28.51 31.01
N HIS A 31 -31.40 -28.08 30.89
CA HIS A 31 -30.60 -27.48 31.95
C HIS A 31 -30.67 -25.93 31.97
N SER A 32 -31.60 -25.31 31.25
CA SER A 32 -31.73 -23.85 31.13
C SER A 32 -32.00 -23.10 32.45
N SER A 33 -32.38 -23.79 33.53
CA SER A 33 -32.49 -23.22 34.87
C SER A 33 -31.14 -22.92 35.54
N LEU A 34 -30.04 -23.53 35.06
CA LEU A 34 -28.67 -23.28 35.52
C LEU A 34 -27.91 -22.28 34.63
N LEU A 35 -28.51 -21.89 33.50
CA LEU A 35 -27.95 -20.92 32.56
C LEU A 35 -28.72 -19.61 32.72
N ALA A 36 -27.98 -18.50 32.86
CA ALA A 36 -28.54 -17.15 32.92
C ALA A 36 -29.48 -16.87 31.72
N PRO A 37 -30.45 -15.93 31.80
CA PRO A 37 -31.54 -15.74 30.83
C PRO A 37 -31.11 -15.26 29.42
N SER A 38 -29.82 -15.39 29.08
CA SER A 38 -29.17 -14.94 27.86
C SER A 38 -29.30 -15.91 26.67
N PHE A 39 -29.80 -17.14 26.86
CA PHE A 39 -29.89 -18.14 25.78
C PHE A 39 -31.18 -17.97 24.94
N SER A 40 -31.25 -16.87 24.18
CA SER A 40 -32.40 -16.51 23.34
C SER A 40 -32.42 -17.16 21.95
N LEU A 41 -31.49 -18.09 21.68
CA LEU A 41 -31.32 -18.71 20.36
C LEU A 41 -32.29 -19.88 20.17
N SER A 42 -33.28 -19.75 19.27
CA SER A 42 -34.25 -20.81 19.00
C SER A 42 -33.72 -21.89 18.04
N TRP A 43 -34.09 -23.15 18.29
CA TRP A 43 -33.80 -24.25 17.36
C TRP A 43 -34.27 -23.95 15.93
N SER A 44 -35.45 -23.35 15.77
CA SER A 44 -36.01 -23.01 14.45
C SER A 44 -35.11 -22.09 13.62
N HIS A 45 -34.36 -21.19 14.25
CA HIS A 45 -33.43 -20.31 13.54
C HIS A 45 -32.18 -21.07 13.06
N LEU A 46 -31.63 -21.95 13.92
CA LEU A 46 -30.54 -22.86 13.55
C LEU A 46 -30.98 -23.83 12.44
N ASP A 47 -32.14 -24.44 12.59
CA ASP A 47 -32.71 -25.41 11.65
C ASP A 47 -32.89 -24.81 10.24
N ALA A 48 -33.43 -23.59 10.15
CA ALA A 48 -33.58 -22.86 8.89
C ALA A 48 -32.21 -22.55 8.24
N HIS A 49 -31.23 -22.07 9.02
CA HIS A 49 -29.88 -21.77 8.53
C HIS A 49 -29.17 -23.04 8.01
N PHE A 50 -29.21 -24.13 8.78
CA PHE A 50 -28.64 -25.41 8.37
C PHE A 50 -29.33 -25.99 7.13
N THR A 51 -30.66 -25.92 7.05
CA THR A 51 -31.41 -26.39 5.88
C THR A 51 -31.04 -25.59 4.63
N SER A 52 -30.96 -24.25 4.74
CA SER A 52 -30.52 -23.38 3.64
C SER A 52 -29.11 -23.72 3.13
N LEU A 53 -28.16 -23.96 4.04
CA LEU A 53 -26.81 -24.41 3.69
C LEU A 53 -26.83 -25.77 2.98
N HIS A 54 -27.63 -26.72 3.46
CA HIS A 54 -27.76 -28.03 2.82
C HIS A 54 -28.32 -27.93 1.40
N THR A 55 -29.44 -27.21 1.20
CA THR A 55 -30.03 -27.01 -0.12
C THR A 55 -29.04 -26.37 -1.10
N SER A 56 -28.28 -25.36 -0.65
CA SER A 56 -27.25 -24.69 -1.44
C SER A 56 -26.10 -25.62 -1.84
N LEU A 57 -25.61 -26.44 -0.91
CA LEU A 57 -24.54 -27.43 -1.17
C LEU A 57 -25.00 -28.56 -2.09
N SER A 58 -26.20 -29.11 -1.87
CA SER A 58 -26.79 -30.16 -2.69
C SER A 58 -27.08 -29.68 -4.12
N HIS A 59 -27.58 -28.45 -4.30
CA HIS A 59 -27.74 -27.85 -5.63
C HIS A 59 -26.40 -27.70 -6.37
N ARG A 60 -25.37 -27.19 -5.69
CA ARG A 60 -24.01 -27.07 -6.26
C ARG A 60 -23.40 -28.43 -6.60
N PHE A 61 -23.67 -29.46 -5.81
CA PHE A 61 -23.20 -30.82 -6.08
C PHE A 61 -23.87 -31.41 -7.33
N HIS A 62 -25.19 -31.25 -7.50
CA HIS A 62 -25.88 -31.68 -8.73
C HIS A 62 -25.38 -30.95 -9.98
N LEU A 63 -25.09 -29.65 -9.88
CA LEU A 63 -24.50 -28.88 -10.99
C LEU A 63 -23.12 -29.44 -11.38
N LEU A 64 -22.26 -29.76 -10.40
CA LEU A 64 -20.97 -30.39 -10.66
C LEU A 64 -21.10 -31.78 -11.28
N GLN A 65 -22.08 -32.58 -10.84
CA GLN A 65 -22.35 -33.91 -11.40
C GLN A 65 -22.84 -33.83 -12.87
N SER A 66 -23.64 -32.82 -13.21
CA SER A 66 -24.06 -32.56 -14.59
C SER A 66 -22.87 -32.20 -15.50
N LEU A 67 -21.95 -31.37 -14.99
CA LEU A 67 -20.73 -30.97 -15.72
C LEU A 67 -19.73 -32.14 -15.87
N GLU A 68 -19.54 -32.97 -14.85
CA GLU A 68 -18.71 -34.20 -14.93
C GLU A 68 -19.28 -35.17 -15.99
N SER A 69 -20.62 -35.23 -16.13
CA SER A 69 -21.30 -36.08 -17.11
C SER A 69 -21.17 -35.58 -18.57
N GLN A 70 -21.05 -34.27 -18.80
CA GLN A 70 -20.84 -33.71 -20.14
C GLN A 70 -19.41 -33.93 -20.68
N GLN A 71 -18.42 -34.18 -19.82
CA GLN A 71 -17.03 -34.40 -20.24
C GLN A 71 -16.73 -35.84 -20.70
N GLN A 72 -17.73 -36.72 -20.73
CA GLN A 72 -17.55 -38.17 -20.89
C GLN A 72 -17.96 -38.75 -22.26
N TYR A 73 -18.06 -37.91 -23.30
CA TYR A 73 -18.20 -38.32 -24.70
C TYR A 73 -16.95 -37.94 -25.52
N PRO A 74 -16.46 -38.83 -26.42
CA PRO A 74 -15.30 -38.55 -27.25
C PRO A 74 -15.64 -37.60 -28.42
N PRO A 75 -14.68 -36.82 -28.93
CA PRO A 75 -14.87 -36.04 -30.15
C PRO A 75 -14.94 -36.96 -31.38
N SER A 76 -16.05 -36.92 -32.11
CA SER A 76 -16.17 -37.58 -33.42
C SER A 76 -15.31 -36.87 -34.47
N SER A 77 -14.56 -37.67 -35.23
CA SER A 77 -13.48 -37.31 -36.16
C SER A 77 -13.90 -36.45 -37.37
N PRO A 78 -12.95 -35.89 -38.17
CA PRO A 78 -13.20 -34.72 -39.02
C PRO A 78 -13.81 -35.06 -40.39
N SER A 79 -14.62 -34.12 -40.90
CA SER A 79 -15.06 -34.14 -42.31
C SER A 79 -13.96 -33.63 -43.25
N LYS A 80 -13.84 -34.29 -44.39
CA LYS A 80 -12.75 -34.14 -45.37
C LYS A 80 -13.22 -33.40 -46.63
N TYR A 81 -12.35 -32.49 -47.11
CA TYR A 81 -12.24 -31.97 -48.48
C TYR A 81 -13.44 -31.29 -49.16
N LEU A 82 -13.23 -30.01 -49.50
CA LEU A 82 -13.35 -29.56 -50.89
C LEU A 82 -12.13 -28.69 -51.20
N SER A 83 -11.35 -29.08 -52.21
CA SER A 83 -10.06 -28.47 -52.57
C SER A 83 -10.12 -27.92 -53.99
N PHE A 84 -9.67 -26.69 -54.21
CA PHE A 84 -9.28 -26.15 -55.53
C PHE A 84 -8.15 -25.10 -55.32
N PRO A 85 -7.37 -24.73 -56.36
CA PRO A 85 -5.91 -24.90 -56.34
C PRO A 85 -5.12 -23.62 -55.99
N PRO A 86 -3.79 -23.73 -55.73
CA PRO A 86 -2.96 -22.60 -55.30
C PRO A 86 -2.21 -21.88 -56.44
N SER A 87 -1.76 -20.66 -56.09
CA SER A 87 -0.69 -19.84 -56.71
C SER A 87 -1.04 -19.00 -57.96
N PRO A 88 -0.34 -17.85 -58.19
CA PRO A 88 0.98 -17.50 -57.64
C PRO A 88 1.13 -16.13 -56.92
N THR A 89 2.12 -16.11 -56.02
CA THR A 89 2.99 -14.99 -55.57
C THR A 89 2.43 -13.56 -55.43
N ASP A 90 2.55 -13.04 -54.21
CA ASP A 90 3.21 -11.75 -53.99
C ASP A 90 4.11 -11.83 -52.72
N PRO A 91 5.45 -11.63 -52.81
CA PRO A 91 6.35 -11.89 -51.69
C PRO A 91 6.81 -10.61 -50.96
N SER A 92 6.01 -10.07 -50.04
CA SER A 92 6.55 -9.33 -48.89
C SER A 92 5.51 -9.08 -47.78
N SER A 93 5.60 -9.82 -46.69
CA SER A 93 5.13 -9.39 -45.36
C SER A 93 5.79 -10.22 -44.25
N GLN A 94 7.14 -10.23 -44.25
CA GLN A 94 7.84 -10.21 -42.98
C GLN A 94 7.80 -8.76 -42.46
N ASN A 95 6.77 -8.44 -41.70
CA ASN A 95 6.81 -7.31 -40.78
C ASN A 95 6.41 -7.85 -39.40
N GLY A 96 7.33 -7.70 -38.44
CA GLY A 96 7.08 -8.11 -37.07
C GLY A 96 5.87 -7.39 -36.49
N THR A 97 5.23 -8.04 -35.50
CA THR A 97 4.03 -7.53 -34.81
C THR A 97 4.26 -6.11 -34.32
N ALA A 98 3.76 -5.12 -35.06
CA ALA A 98 3.92 -3.72 -34.70
C ALA A 98 3.11 -3.47 -33.43
N LEU A 99 3.81 -3.15 -32.34
CA LEU A 99 3.20 -2.76 -31.07
C LEU A 99 2.19 -1.62 -31.35
N PRO A 100 0.92 -1.72 -30.90
CA PRO A 100 -0.08 -0.69 -31.15
C PRO A 100 0.42 0.66 -30.63
N LYS A 101 0.51 1.66 -31.52
CA LYS A 101 1.13 2.96 -31.23
C LYS A 101 0.26 3.86 -30.34
N ASN A 102 -1.00 3.50 -30.14
CA ASN A 102 -1.97 4.23 -29.35
C ASN A 102 -2.05 3.61 -27.93
N PRO A 103 -1.74 4.37 -26.86
CA PRO A 103 -1.85 3.89 -25.48
C PRO A 103 -3.20 3.26 -25.13
N SER A 104 -4.27 3.78 -25.72
CA SER A 104 -5.63 3.31 -25.46
C SER A 104 -5.88 1.89 -25.98
N GLU A 105 -5.40 1.58 -27.19
CA GLU A 105 -5.49 0.25 -27.78
C GLU A 105 -4.68 -0.76 -26.97
N GLN A 106 -3.46 -0.38 -26.55
CA GLN A 106 -2.59 -1.27 -25.78
C GLN A 106 -3.19 -1.64 -24.42
N ILE A 107 -3.77 -0.68 -23.68
CA ILE A 107 -4.48 -0.94 -22.42
C ILE A 107 -5.68 -1.87 -22.65
N LEU A 108 -6.49 -1.62 -23.67
CA LEU A 108 -7.64 -2.47 -24.00
C LEU A 108 -7.22 -3.89 -24.38
N THR A 109 -6.16 -4.05 -25.19
CA THR A 109 -5.61 -5.37 -25.54
C THR A 109 -5.11 -6.12 -24.31
N LEU A 110 -4.40 -5.47 -23.38
CA LEU A 110 -3.91 -6.10 -22.16
C LEU A 110 -5.06 -6.52 -21.24
N CYS A 111 -6.11 -5.70 -21.11
CA CYS A 111 -7.33 -6.04 -20.36
C CYS A 111 -8.09 -7.22 -20.99
N ASN A 112 -8.29 -7.22 -22.31
CA ASN A 112 -8.96 -8.30 -23.03
C ASN A 112 -8.18 -9.63 -22.95
N ASN A 113 -6.86 -9.57 -22.96
CA ASN A 113 -5.97 -10.72 -22.83
C ASN A 113 -5.78 -11.16 -21.36
N MET A 114 -6.39 -10.48 -20.40
CA MET A 114 -6.27 -10.76 -18.96
C MET A 114 -4.82 -10.69 -18.43
N ASP A 115 -3.96 -9.89 -19.07
CA ASP A 115 -2.54 -9.78 -18.71
C ASP A 115 -2.29 -8.71 -17.64
N GLY A 116 -2.50 -9.10 -16.39
CA GLY A 116 -2.27 -8.22 -15.23
C GLY A 116 -0.80 -7.84 -15.01
N LYS A 117 0.16 -8.61 -15.56
CA LYS A 117 1.59 -8.32 -15.44
C LYS A 117 2.00 -7.31 -16.50
N GLY A 118 1.67 -7.55 -17.76
CA GLY A 118 1.88 -6.62 -18.87
C GLY A 118 1.15 -5.29 -18.66
N LEU A 119 -0.09 -5.31 -18.14
CA LEU A 119 -0.81 -4.08 -17.78
C LEU A 119 -0.07 -3.26 -16.72
N ARG A 120 0.48 -3.90 -15.68
CA ARG A 120 1.28 -3.20 -14.67
C ARG A 120 2.58 -2.65 -15.25
N ASP A 121 3.29 -3.43 -16.06
CA ASP A 121 4.59 -2.99 -16.55
C ASP A 121 4.40 -1.84 -17.56
N TYR A 122 3.40 -1.95 -18.44
CA TYR A 122 2.95 -0.89 -19.35
C TYR A 122 2.54 0.40 -18.61
N VAL A 123 1.55 0.31 -17.71
CA VAL A 123 1.09 1.49 -16.93
C VAL A 123 2.25 2.06 -16.11
N GLY A 124 3.17 1.22 -15.63
CA GLY A 124 4.37 1.60 -14.88
C GLY A 124 5.37 2.45 -15.68
N ASP A 125 5.49 2.22 -16.98
CA ASP A 125 6.31 3.05 -17.88
C ASP A 125 5.62 4.38 -18.20
N HIS A 126 4.29 4.38 -18.30
CA HIS A 126 3.47 5.57 -18.60
C HIS A 126 2.96 6.34 -17.37
N LEU A 127 3.38 6.00 -16.14
CA LEU A 127 2.93 6.65 -14.89
C LEU A 127 3.22 8.16 -14.81
N LYS A 128 4.16 8.69 -15.63
CA LYS A 128 4.41 10.14 -15.70
C LYS A 128 3.22 10.89 -16.29
N ASP A 129 2.59 10.30 -17.29
CA ASP A 129 1.48 10.86 -18.05
C ASP A 129 0.14 10.29 -17.53
N LYS A 130 0.04 10.07 -16.20
CA LYS A 130 -1.07 9.32 -15.58
C LYS A 130 -2.45 9.80 -16.03
N ALA A 131 -2.63 11.12 -16.19
CA ALA A 131 -3.89 11.73 -16.62
C ALA A 131 -4.32 11.31 -18.04
N ALA A 132 -3.37 11.05 -18.95
CA ALA A 132 -3.68 10.64 -20.33
C ALA A 132 -4.14 9.17 -20.43
N ILE A 133 -3.72 8.31 -19.51
CA ILE A 133 -4.09 6.89 -19.47
C ILE A 133 -5.22 6.57 -18.47
N GLU A 134 -5.53 7.49 -17.56
CA GLU A 134 -6.44 7.26 -16.43
C GLU A 134 -7.88 6.94 -16.86
N ASP A 135 -8.46 7.74 -17.76
CA ASP A 135 -9.84 7.51 -18.22
C ASP A 135 -9.95 6.26 -19.10
N THR A 136 -8.98 6.01 -19.98
CA THR A 136 -8.95 4.78 -20.78
C THR A 136 -8.80 3.54 -19.90
N LEU A 137 -7.89 3.56 -18.92
CA LEU A 137 -7.73 2.47 -17.96
C LEU A 137 -9.00 2.23 -17.16
N ARG A 138 -9.63 3.29 -16.63
CA ARG A 138 -10.90 3.20 -15.90
C ARG A 138 -12.03 2.63 -16.77
N SER A 139 -12.11 3.03 -18.03
CA SER A 139 -13.08 2.49 -19.00
C SER A 139 -12.81 1.02 -19.33
N ALA A 140 -11.55 0.64 -19.56
CA ALA A 140 -11.16 -0.74 -19.83
C ALA A 140 -11.45 -1.68 -18.65
N LEU A 141 -11.16 -1.23 -17.42
CA LEU A 141 -11.48 -1.97 -16.19
C LEU A 141 -13.00 -2.11 -15.96
N LYS A 142 -13.80 -1.10 -16.33
CA LYS A 142 -15.28 -1.20 -16.34
C LYS A 142 -15.76 -2.28 -17.30
N SER A 143 -15.26 -2.29 -18.53
CA SER A 143 -15.64 -3.26 -19.56
C SER A 143 -15.24 -4.70 -19.22
N ALA A 144 -14.11 -4.89 -18.53
CA ALA A 144 -13.64 -6.20 -18.11
C ALA A 144 -14.32 -6.75 -16.82
N SER A 145 -15.10 -5.94 -16.10
CA SER A 145 -15.93 -6.36 -14.96
C SER A 145 -15.18 -7.23 -13.92
N ASP A 146 -15.77 -8.33 -13.42
CA ASP A 146 -15.13 -9.24 -12.46
C ASP A 146 -13.78 -9.82 -12.95
N ALA A 147 -13.59 -9.93 -14.26
CA ALA A 147 -12.34 -10.41 -14.85
C ALA A 147 -11.18 -9.42 -14.57
N ALA A 148 -11.47 -8.11 -14.54
CA ALA A 148 -10.50 -7.08 -14.14
C ALA A 148 -9.96 -7.29 -12.72
N ALA A 149 -10.82 -7.70 -11.77
CA ALA A 149 -10.40 -8.02 -10.41
C ALA A 149 -9.52 -9.27 -10.36
N SER A 150 -9.83 -10.34 -11.12
CA SER A 150 -8.93 -11.50 -11.19
C SER A 150 -7.57 -11.12 -11.78
N MET A 151 -7.57 -10.39 -12.91
CA MET A 151 -6.37 -9.92 -13.60
C MET A 151 -5.47 -9.05 -12.70
N LEU A 152 -6.05 -8.11 -11.95
CA LEU A 152 -5.26 -7.23 -11.09
C LEU A 152 -4.67 -7.93 -9.85
N LEU A 153 -5.09 -9.16 -9.52
CA LEU A 153 -4.36 -10.00 -8.57
C LEU A 153 -3.07 -10.61 -9.18
N ASP A 154 -3.02 -10.84 -10.49
CA ASP A 154 -1.79 -11.25 -11.19
C ASP A 154 -0.75 -10.12 -11.27
N SER A 155 -1.21 -8.86 -11.21
CA SER A 155 -0.31 -7.69 -11.13
C SER A 155 0.57 -7.67 -9.87
N LEU A 156 0.23 -8.42 -8.82
CA LEU A 156 1.02 -8.51 -7.59
C LEU A 156 2.21 -9.47 -7.68
N ASP A 157 2.35 -10.22 -8.77
CA ASP A 157 3.53 -11.04 -9.02
C ASP A 157 4.79 -10.16 -9.15
N GLY A 158 5.84 -10.50 -8.40
CA GLY A 158 7.03 -9.65 -8.24
C GLY A 158 6.90 -8.55 -7.19
N VAL A 159 5.72 -8.35 -6.57
CA VAL A 159 5.47 -7.34 -5.53
C VAL A 159 5.27 -7.96 -4.15
N VAL A 160 4.62 -9.13 -4.09
CA VAL A 160 4.27 -9.85 -2.86
C VAL A 160 4.62 -11.34 -3.01
N GLY A 161 4.91 -12.03 -1.89
CA GLY A 161 5.12 -13.48 -1.85
C GLY A 161 6.58 -13.90 -2.05
N ALA A 162 6.81 -15.09 -2.62
CA ALA A 162 8.14 -15.63 -2.85
C ALA A 162 8.89 -15.00 -4.05
N ASN A 163 8.13 -14.48 -5.04
CA ASN A 163 8.67 -14.00 -6.31
C ASN A 163 9.13 -12.53 -6.28
N VAL A 164 9.19 -11.89 -5.11
CA VAL A 164 9.46 -10.43 -4.97
C VAL A 164 10.74 -10.03 -5.71
N VAL A 165 10.64 -8.97 -6.52
CA VAL A 165 11.78 -8.42 -7.26
C VAL A 165 12.85 -7.93 -6.29
N LYS A 166 14.10 -8.36 -6.54
CA LYS A 166 15.27 -8.02 -5.71
C LYS A 166 15.81 -6.60 -5.93
N ASP A 167 15.50 -5.98 -7.07
CA ASP A 167 15.85 -4.58 -7.33
C ASP A 167 14.84 -3.65 -6.64
N ASP A 168 15.31 -2.88 -5.66
CA ASP A 168 14.47 -1.99 -4.85
C ASP A 168 13.80 -0.88 -5.65
N LYS A 169 14.43 -0.42 -6.74
CA LYS A 169 13.90 0.67 -7.59
C LYS A 169 12.70 0.18 -8.41
N GLU A 170 12.84 -0.98 -9.04
CA GLU A 170 11.80 -1.67 -9.78
C GLU A 170 10.68 -2.16 -8.84
N LEU A 171 11.02 -2.72 -7.68
CA LEU A 171 10.02 -3.08 -6.67
C LEU A 171 9.21 -1.85 -6.21
N ARG A 172 9.86 -0.70 -5.99
CA ARG A 172 9.20 0.57 -5.69
C ARG A 172 8.35 1.09 -6.85
N LYS A 173 8.80 0.95 -8.11
CA LYS A 173 8.03 1.28 -9.32
C LYS A 173 6.74 0.43 -9.36
N ARG A 174 6.86 -0.89 -9.29
CA ARG A 174 5.71 -1.82 -9.30
C ARG A 174 4.71 -1.54 -8.18
N LYS A 175 5.17 -1.25 -6.95
CA LYS A 175 4.28 -0.85 -5.84
C LYS A 175 3.49 0.43 -6.16
N ARG A 176 4.13 1.46 -6.76
CA ARG A 176 3.42 2.67 -7.22
C ARG A 176 2.39 2.34 -8.29
N THR A 177 2.74 1.51 -9.28
CA THR A 177 1.79 1.10 -10.32
C THR A 177 0.61 0.35 -9.72
N CYS A 178 0.83 -0.66 -8.88
CA CYS A 178 -0.25 -1.40 -8.23
C CYS A 178 -1.16 -0.47 -7.40
N SER A 179 -0.59 0.52 -6.68
CA SER A 179 -1.39 1.55 -5.99
C SER A 179 -2.35 2.28 -6.94
N PHE A 180 -1.87 2.70 -8.12
CA PHE A 180 -2.69 3.35 -9.13
C PHE A 180 -3.71 2.40 -9.76
N LEU A 181 -3.33 1.16 -10.09
CA LEU A 181 -4.25 0.14 -10.62
C LEU A 181 -5.40 -0.16 -9.66
N PHE A 182 -5.13 -0.33 -8.36
CA PHE A 182 -6.18 -0.58 -7.36
C PHE A 182 -7.03 0.66 -7.07
N LYS A 183 -6.45 1.87 -7.15
CA LYS A 183 -7.22 3.12 -7.15
C LYS A 183 -8.23 3.15 -8.31
N GLN A 184 -7.78 2.84 -9.53
CA GLN A 184 -8.67 2.82 -10.69
C GLN A 184 -9.68 1.68 -10.66
N LEU A 185 -9.32 0.48 -10.19
CA LEU A 185 -10.28 -0.63 -10.00
C LEU A 185 -11.44 -0.21 -9.09
N ARG A 186 -11.14 0.40 -7.94
CA ARG A 186 -12.13 0.87 -6.97
C ARG A 186 -13.02 2.01 -7.49
N ALA A 187 -12.49 2.85 -8.38
CA ALA A 187 -13.26 3.90 -9.05
C ALA A 187 -14.02 3.40 -10.30
N ALA A 188 -13.58 2.29 -10.88
CA ALA A 188 -14.17 1.68 -12.06
C ALA A 188 -15.39 0.81 -11.71
N ALA A 189 -15.22 -0.11 -10.77
CA ALA A 189 -16.11 -1.25 -10.64
C ALA A 189 -16.88 -1.29 -9.30
N SER A 190 -18.18 -1.56 -9.39
CA SER A 190 -18.95 -2.17 -8.30
C SER A 190 -18.57 -3.66 -8.20
N VAL A 191 -17.39 -3.95 -7.64
CA VAL A 191 -16.77 -5.28 -7.77
C VAL A 191 -17.60 -6.39 -7.10
N SER A 192 -18.26 -7.22 -7.89
CA SER A 192 -18.93 -8.46 -7.47
C SER A 192 -17.93 -9.62 -7.37
N LEU A 193 -16.91 -9.50 -6.50
CA LEU A 193 -15.88 -10.52 -6.33
C LEU A 193 -16.49 -11.92 -6.16
N SER A 194 -16.10 -12.88 -7.01
CA SER A 194 -16.44 -14.27 -6.73
C SER A 194 -15.70 -14.75 -5.49
N PHE A 195 -16.20 -15.82 -4.89
CA PHE A 195 -15.55 -16.48 -3.76
C PHE A 195 -14.08 -16.85 -4.05
N LYS A 196 -13.74 -17.18 -5.30
CA LYS A 196 -12.38 -17.54 -5.72
C LYS A 196 -11.44 -16.34 -5.70
N GLU A 197 -11.84 -15.19 -6.25
CA GLU A 197 -11.04 -13.97 -6.19
C GLU A 197 -10.91 -13.48 -4.75
N LYS A 198 -12.00 -13.46 -3.96
CA LYS A 198 -11.93 -13.03 -2.54
C LYS A 198 -10.98 -13.90 -1.73
N LEU A 199 -11.00 -15.23 -1.92
CA LEU A 199 -10.05 -16.14 -1.25
C LEU A 199 -8.60 -15.92 -1.70
N ARG A 200 -8.37 -15.63 -3.00
CA ARG A 200 -7.04 -15.30 -3.54
C ARG A 200 -6.52 -13.97 -2.99
N ALA A 201 -7.36 -12.93 -2.98
CA ALA A 201 -7.03 -11.61 -2.45
C ALA A 201 -6.72 -11.66 -0.95
N ASN A 202 -7.46 -12.45 -0.17
CA ASN A 202 -7.18 -12.66 1.26
C ASN A 202 -5.80 -13.28 1.53
N ARG A 203 -5.37 -14.29 0.75
CA ARG A 203 -4.00 -14.84 0.88
C ARG A 203 -2.94 -13.78 0.61
N LEU A 204 -3.10 -13.02 -0.48
CA LEU A 204 -2.19 -11.93 -0.84
C LEU A 204 -2.18 -10.81 0.22
N CYS A 205 -3.33 -10.52 0.85
CA CYS A 205 -3.42 -9.57 1.96
C CYS A 205 -2.55 -10.01 3.15
N VAL A 206 -2.66 -11.28 3.58
CA VAL A 206 -1.86 -11.83 4.70
C VAL A 206 -0.37 -11.80 4.38
N ASP A 207 0.03 -12.18 3.17
CA ASP A 207 1.44 -12.21 2.76
C ASP A 207 2.03 -10.80 2.62
N TRP A 208 1.26 -9.84 2.09
CA TRP A 208 1.70 -8.44 1.99
C TRP A 208 1.80 -7.79 3.38
N LYS A 209 0.80 -8.01 4.25
CA LYS A 209 0.82 -7.59 5.66
C LYS A 209 2.08 -8.10 6.38
N ARG A 210 2.40 -9.40 6.25
CA ARG A 210 3.62 -9.99 6.81
C ARG A 210 4.89 -9.33 6.24
N SER A 211 4.89 -8.98 4.95
CA SER A 211 6.04 -8.33 4.33
C SER A 211 6.24 -6.87 4.76
N LEU A 212 5.18 -6.11 4.99
CA LEU A 212 5.23 -4.72 5.46
C LEU A 212 5.59 -4.58 6.94
N MET A 213 5.36 -5.63 7.73
CA MET A 213 5.65 -5.68 9.17
C MET A 213 7.00 -6.36 9.49
N ARG A 214 7.85 -6.57 8.48
CA ARG A 214 9.21 -7.12 8.62
C ARG A 214 10.17 -6.00 9.04
N ASP A 215 11.12 -6.30 9.92
CA ASP A 215 11.90 -5.28 10.65
C ASP A 215 12.64 -4.25 9.78
N GLY A 216 12.68 -3.02 10.31
CA GLY A 216 13.59 -1.94 9.91
C GLY A 216 13.13 -1.02 8.78
N CYS A 217 12.41 -1.49 7.77
CA CYS A 217 12.13 -0.69 6.57
C CYS A 217 10.72 -0.08 6.52
N VAL A 218 10.62 1.25 6.62
CA VAL A 218 9.35 2.00 6.53
C VAL A 218 8.95 2.23 5.07
N ASP A 219 8.28 1.24 4.46
CA ASP A 219 7.82 1.32 3.07
C ASP A 219 6.49 2.09 2.91
N GLY A 220 6.57 3.42 2.90
CA GLY A 220 5.41 4.30 2.69
C GLY A 220 4.69 4.07 1.35
N VAL A 221 5.41 3.66 0.31
CA VAL A 221 4.83 3.36 -1.01
C VAL A 221 4.07 2.04 -0.98
N GLY A 222 4.68 1.00 -0.39
CA GLY A 222 4.04 -0.30 -0.20
C GLY A 222 2.83 -0.23 0.72
N ALA A 223 2.86 0.58 1.79
CA ALA A 223 1.72 0.79 2.67
C ALA A 223 0.54 1.46 1.96
N MET A 224 0.78 2.50 1.13
CA MET A 224 -0.28 3.08 0.29
C MET A 224 -0.85 2.06 -0.70
N ALA A 225 0.01 1.35 -1.43
CA ALA A 225 -0.41 0.34 -2.39
C ALA A 225 -1.25 -0.77 -1.74
N PHE A 226 -0.87 -1.20 -0.53
CA PHE A 226 -1.61 -2.16 0.28
C PHE A 226 -2.96 -1.60 0.77
N LEU A 227 -3.02 -0.34 1.22
CA LEU A 227 -4.28 0.29 1.63
C LEU A 227 -5.26 0.44 0.44
N HIS A 228 -4.77 0.83 -0.74
CA HIS A 228 -5.59 0.83 -1.96
C HIS A 228 -6.04 -0.57 -2.35
N PHE A 229 -5.18 -1.58 -2.23
CA PHE A 229 -5.52 -2.99 -2.45
C PHE A 229 -6.66 -3.47 -1.53
N VAL A 230 -6.51 -3.35 -0.21
CA VAL A 230 -7.54 -3.84 0.72
C VAL A 230 -8.86 -3.08 0.59
N ALA A 231 -8.82 -1.79 0.23
CA ALA A 231 -10.02 -1.02 -0.09
C ALA A 231 -10.70 -1.50 -1.39
N ALA A 232 -9.93 -1.74 -2.46
CA ALA A 232 -10.47 -2.16 -3.76
C ALA A 232 -11.11 -3.56 -3.74
N TYR A 233 -10.61 -4.48 -2.90
CA TYR A 233 -11.14 -5.85 -2.76
C TYR A 233 -12.09 -6.03 -1.56
N GLY A 234 -12.51 -4.93 -0.89
CA GLY A 234 -13.42 -5.01 0.26
C GLY A 234 -12.88 -5.79 1.45
N LEU A 235 -11.55 -5.79 1.65
CA LEU A 235 -10.84 -6.52 2.70
C LEU A 235 -10.55 -5.66 3.94
N LEU A 236 -11.04 -4.41 4.00
CA LEU A 236 -10.85 -3.53 5.16
C LEU A 236 -11.40 -4.11 6.47
N SER A 237 -12.42 -4.97 6.41
CA SER A 237 -12.97 -5.70 7.56
C SER A 237 -12.06 -6.82 8.09
N GLU A 238 -11.10 -7.28 7.29
CA GLU A 238 -10.13 -8.32 7.65
C GLU A 238 -8.93 -7.75 8.43
N LEU A 239 -8.86 -6.42 8.58
CA LEU A 239 -7.82 -5.69 9.31
C LEU A 239 -8.37 -5.15 10.62
N THR A 240 -7.56 -5.18 11.67
CA THR A 240 -7.91 -4.48 12.91
C THR A 240 -7.78 -2.96 12.73
N VAL A 241 -8.52 -2.16 13.51
CA VAL A 241 -8.38 -0.70 13.52
C VAL A 241 -6.93 -0.28 13.78
N HIS A 242 -6.23 -0.98 14.69
CA HIS A 242 -4.82 -0.73 14.97
C HIS A 242 -3.93 -0.93 13.73
N GLU A 243 -4.21 -1.94 12.89
CA GLU A 243 -3.46 -2.23 11.66
C GLU A 243 -3.71 -1.18 10.58
N ILE A 244 -4.99 -0.84 10.32
CA ILE A 244 -5.35 0.25 9.39
C ILE A 244 -4.56 1.50 9.76
N LEU A 245 -4.64 1.95 11.03
CA LEU A 245 -3.90 3.11 11.51
C LEU A 245 -2.38 2.95 11.41
N THR A 246 -1.83 1.74 11.60
CA THR A 246 -0.38 1.50 11.46
C THR A 246 0.08 1.71 10.03
N PHE A 247 -0.62 1.14 9.05
CA PHE A 247 -0.29 1.32 7.64
C PHE A 247 -0.54 2.76 7.20
N SER A 248 -1.61 3.40 7.66
CA SER A 248 -1.88 4.83 7.38
C SER A 248 -0.77 5.75 7.91
N VAL A 249 -0.21 5.49 9.10
CA VAL A 249 0.93 6.27 9.64
C VAL A 249 2.24 6.04 8.86
N ILE A 250 2.42 4.88 8.24
CA ILE A 250 3.54 4.60 7.32
C ILE A 250 3.32 5.31 5.98
N ALA A 251 2.08 5.30 5.49
CA ALA A 251 1.61 5.92 4.25
C ALA A 251 1.45 7.46 4.30
N ALA A 252 1.39 8.05 5.49
CA ALA A 252 0.99 9.45 5.76
C ALA A 252 1.72 10.57 4.99
N SER A 253 2.88 10.27 4.39
CA SER A 253 3.61 11.20 3.52
C SER A 253 3.11 11.23 2.07
N ASN A 254 2.11 10.42 1.71
CA ASN A 254 1.43 10.47 0.42
C ASN A 254 0.17 11.33 0.52
N ASP A 255 0.02 12.30 -0.38
CA ASP A 255 -1.09 13.25 -0.39
C ASP A 255 -2.43 12.60 -0.76
N GLU A 256 -2.44 11.46 -1.45
CA GLU A 256 -3.66 10.72 -1.81
C GLU A 256 -4.27 9.92 -0.62
N LEU A 257 -3.67 9.93 0.57
CA LEU A 257 -4.18 9.18 1.74
C LEU A 257 -5.54 9.72 2.25
N ALA A 258 -5.76 11.03 2.23
CA ALA A 258 -7.03 11.62 2.64
C ALA A 258 -8.15 11.26 1.65
N GLU A 259 -7.85 11.29 0.34
CA GLU A 259 -8.75 10.83 -0.73
C GLU A 259 -9.19 9.38 -0.52
N LEU A 260 -8.25 8.50 -0.16
CA LEU A 260 -8.55 7.12 0.18
C LEU A 260 -9.44 7.02 1.43
N TYR A 261 -9.21 7.83 2.47
CA TYR A 261 -10.04 7.83 3.68
C TYR A 261 -11.50 8.23 3.41
N TRP A 262 -11.74 9.28 2.62
CA TRP A 262 -13.11 9.66 2.22
C TRP A 262 -13.76 8.56 1.38
N SER A 263 -13.07 8.10 0.34
CA SER A 263 -13.64 7.22 -0.68
C SER A 263 -13.63 5.72 -0.32
N ALA A 264 -13.05 5.34 0.82
CA ALA A 264 -13.14 4.00 1.41
C ALA A 264 -13.90 3.96 2.75
N GLY A 265 -14.50 5.07 3.19
CA GLY A 265 -15.30 5.11 4.42
C GLY A 265 -14.50 4.94 5.72
N LEU A 266 -13.28 5.50 5.78
CA LEU A 266 -12.38 5.43 6.94
C LEU A 266 -12.31 6.74 7.74
N THR A 267 -13.13 7.73 7.41
CA THR A 267 -13.14 9.07 8.02
C THR A 267 -13.39 9.05 9.54
N ASP A 268 -14.15 8.08 10.04
CA ASP A 268 -14.37 7.84 11.47
C ASP A 268 -13.07 7.54 12.23
N LYS A 269 -12.06 6.98 11.55
CA LYS A 269 -10.75 6.62 12.11
C LYS A 269 -9.72 7.75 12.00
N ALA A 270 -10.06 8.87 11.34
CA ALA A 270 -9.14 10.00 11.17
C ALA A 270 -8.60 10.59 12.49
N PRO A 271 -9.38 10.74 13.58
CA PRO A 271 -8.83 11.17 14.87
C PRO A 271 -7.76 10.20 15.42
N GLY A 272 -7.95 8.89 15.23
CA GLY A 272 -6.97 7.87 15.61
C GLY A 272 -5.70 7.90 14.75
N LEU A 273 -5.80 8.29 13.48
CA LEU A 273 -4.64 8.54 12.62
C LEU A 273 -3.84 9.75 13.12
N VAL A 274 -4.52 10.86 13.41
CA VAL A 274 -3.89 12.07 13.96
C VAL A 274 -3.17 11.77 15.28
N GLN A 275 -3.84 11.11 16.23
CA GLN A 275 -3.23 10.73 17.51
C GLN A 275 -1.97 9.87 17.29
N LYS A 276 -2.06 8.82 16.47
CA LYS A 276 -0.93 7.92 16.21
C LYS A 276 0.23 8.58 15.45
N LEU A 277 -0.02 9.70 14.75
CA LEU A 277 1.03 10.54 14.18
C LEU A 277 1.71 11.40 15.25
N ILE A 278 0.95 11.96 16.20
CA ILE A 278 1.49 12.69 17.38
C ILE A 278 2.35 11.74 18.22
N ASP A 279 1.86 10.54 18.53
CA ASP A 279 2.58 9.52 19.32
C ASP A 279 3.91 9.10 18.68
N ARG A 280 4.05 9.22 17.35
CA ARG A 280 5.29 8.97 16.59
C ARG A 280 6.06 10.25 16.24
N SER A 281 5.76 11.37 16.90
CA SER A 281 6.36 12.69 16.70
C SER A 281 6.29 13.22 15.25
N LYS A 282 5.36 12.72 14.43
CA LYS A 282 5.09 13.17 13.05
C LYS A 282 4.14 14.38 13.04
N HIS A 283 4.38 15.34 13.92
CA HIS A 283 3.48 16.46 14.22
C HIS A 283 3.01 17.25 13.00
N ILE A 284 3.91 17.58 12.06
CA ILE A 284 3.56 18.32 10.83
C ILE A 284 2.53 17.55 9.98
N LEU A 285 2.64 16.22 9.90
CA LEU A 285 1.64 15.38 9.22
C LEU A 285 0.37 15.26 10.04
N ALA A 286 0.45 15.21 11.37
CA ALA A 286 -0.73 15.22 12.23
C ALA A 286 -1.56 16.49 12.00
N VAL A 287 -0.93 17.67 11.99
CA VAL A 287 -1.61 18.96 11.71
C VAL A 287 -2.20 19.00 10.29
N LYS A 288 -1.49 18.49 9.28
CA LYS A 288 -2.04 18.33 7.92
C LYS A 288 -3.39 17.58 7.95
N PHE A 289 -3.44 16.40 8.59
CA PHE A 289 -4.67 15.62 8.67
C PHE A 289 -5.73 16.23 9.61
N VAL A 290 -5.34 17.03 10.61
CA VAL A 290 -6.29 17.84 11.40
C VAL A 290 -7.07 18.80 10.50
N PHE A 291 -6.40 19.48 9.56
CA PHE A 291 -7.07 20.37 8.62
C PHE A 291 -7.84 19.61 7.53
N GLU A 292 -7.24 18.60 6.89
CA GLU A 292 -7.92 17.83 5.83
C GLU A 292 -9.23 17.20 6.33
N PHE A 293 -9.26 16.64 7.55
CA PHE A 293 -10.47 16.04 8.13
C PHE A 293 -11.32 17.02 8.98
N ASN A 294 -11.05 18.33 8.93
CA ASN A 294 -11.77 19.37 9.70
C ASN A 294 -11.84 19.11 11.23
N LEU A 295 -10.79 18.51 11.79
CA LEU A 295 -10.72 18.09 13.20
C LEU A 295 -10.23 19.18 14.16
N ALA A 296 -9.89 20.39 13.69
CA ALA A 296 -9.30 21.45 14.52
C ALA A 296 -10.11 21.78 15.79
N HIS A 297 -11.44 21.66 15.73
CA HIS A 297 -12.36 21.86 16.85
C HIS A 297 -12.28 20.78 17.95
N LYS A 298 -11.74 19.59 17.63
CA LYS A 298 -11.54 18.44 18.56
C LYS A 298 -10.07 18.25 18.93
N ILE A 299 -9.18 18.54 18.00
CA ILE A 299 -7.74 18.38 18.14
C ILE A 299 -7.09 19.70 17.72
N PRO A 300 -6.89 20.64 18.67
CA PRO A 300 -6.34 21.95 18.35
C PRO A 300 -4.93 21.84 17.71
N PRO A 301 -4.65 22.55 16.60
CA PRO A 301 -3.38 22.41 15.89
C PRO A 301 -2.20 23.05 16.62
N VAL A 302 -2.42 24.13 17.39
CA VAL A 302 -1.34 24.87 18.06
C VAL A 302 -0.56 24.03 19.10
N PRO A 303 -1.19 23.30 20.04
CA PRO A 303 -0.48 22.39 20.94
C PRO A 303 0.35 21.31 20.23
N ILE A 304 -0.06 20.88 19.02
CA ILE A 304 0.72 19.92 18.21
C ILE A 304 1.98 20.59 17.64
N LEU A 305 1.88 21.87 17.23
CA LEU A 305 3.01 22.66 16.74
C LEU A 305 3.99 23.01 17.88
N GLU A 306 3.49 23.33 19.07
CA GLU A 306 4.33 23.51 20.26
C GLU A 306 5.06 22.21 20.63
N ALA A 307 4.36 21.06 20.62
CA ALA A 307 4.97 19.75 20.83
C ALA A 307 6.07 19.45 19.79
N HIS A 308 5.86 19.83 18.53
CA HIS A 308 6.87 19.72 17.46
C HIS A 308 8.14 20.53 17.75
N VAL A 309 7.97 21.79 18.15
CA VAL A 309 9.10 22.66 18.51
C VAL A 309 9.83 22.12 19.74
N ASN A 310 9.09 21.70 20.78
CA ASN A 310 9.63 21.13 22.01
C ASN A 310 10.40 19.81 21.77
N GLU A 311 9.88 18.89 20.95
CA GLU A 311 10.61 17.67 20.58
C GLU A 311 11.85 17.98 19.73
N SER A 312 11.82 19.00 18.86
CA SER A 312 13.01 19.42 18.12
C SER A 312 14.13 19.91 19.05
N GLN A 313 13.81 20.67 20.11
CA GLN A 313 14.76 21.09 21.14
C GLN A 313 15.28 19.93 21.99
N LYS A 314 14.45 18.95 22.35
CA LYS A 314 14.89 17.72 23.05
C LYS A 314 15.85 16.91 22.18
N LEU A 315 15.55 16.78 20.89
CA LEU A 315 16.40 16.09 19.91
C LEU A 315 17.75 16.79 19.72
N VAL A 316 17.79 18.13 19.74
CA VAL A 316 19.04 18.92 19.75
C VAL A 316 19.95 18.54 20.92
N LYS A 317 19.40 18.41 22.14
CA LYS A 317 20.16 18.00 23.34
C LYS A 317 20.75 16.59 23.18
N ARG A 318 19.90 15.60 22.82
CA ARG A 318 20.33 14.20 22.62
C ARG A 318 21.42 14.08 21.55
N LEU A 319 21.27 14.74 20.40
CA LEU A 319 22.29 14.69 19.34
C LEU A 319 23.62 15.36 19.77
N SER A 320 23.57 16.35 20.65
CA SER A 320 24.77 16.96 21.23
C SER A 320 25.49 16.00 22.20
N GLU A 321 24.73 15.24 23.00
CA GLU A 321 25.22 14.19 23.90
C GLU A 321 25.80 13.00 23.10
N GLU A 322 25.19 12.65 21.96
CA GLU A 322 25.70 11.66 20.98
C GLU A 322 26.94 12.13 20.19
N GLY A 323 27.45 13.35 20.42
CA GLY A 323 28.63 13.88 19.73
C GLY A 323 28.42 14.19 18.24
N LYS A 324 27.17 14.43 17.80
CA LYS A 324 26.88 14.81 16.41
C LYS A 324 27.42 16.20 16.08
N SER A 325 27.68 16.45 14.79
CA SER A 325 28.21 17.74 14.37
C SER A 325 27.22 18.87 14.63
N LEU A 326 27.70 19.99 15.19
CA LEU A 326 26.88 21.18 15.44
C LEU A 326 26.13 21.64 14.18
N SER A 327 26.76 21.56 13.00
CA SER A 327 26.14 21.93 11.72
C SER A 327 24.91 21.08 11.38
N GLU A 328 24.93 19.78 11.70
CA GLU A 328 23.82 18.85 11.50
C GLU A 328 22.69 19.11 12.51
N ILE A 329 23.04 19.27 13.79
CA ILE A 329 22.10 19.59 14.88
C ILE A 329 21.35 20.88 14.54
N THR A 330 22.07 21.95 14.22
CA THR A 330 21.51 23.25 13.83
C THR A 330 20.65 23.16 12.57
N ALA A 331 21.04 22.35 11.57
CA ALA A 331 20.25 22.17 10.36
C ALA A 331 18.91 21.46 10.64
N ARG A 332 18.90 20.45 11.52
CA ARG A 332 17.68 19.74 11.95
C ARG A 332 16.73 20.67 12.71
N GLU A 333 17.25 21.49 13.65
CA GLU A 333 16.45 22.47 14.39
C GLU A 333 15.84 23.53 13.45
N ILE A 334 16.64 24.14 12.58
CA ILE A 334 16.15 25.11 11.58
C ILE A 334 15.09 24.49 10.66
N HIS A 335 15.26 23.24 10.22
CA HIS A 335 14.26 22.55 9.41
C HIS A 335 12.94 22.35 10.16
N ALA A 336 13.00 21.93 11.44
CA ALA A 336 11.82 21.74 12.28
C ALA A 336 11.05 23.05 12.47
N LEU A 337 11.76 24.15 12.82
CA LEU A 337 11.19 25.48 13.01
C LEU A 337 10.58 26.05 11.72
N LYS A 338 11.28 25.93 10.58
CA LYS A 338 10.74 26.35 9.26
C LYS A 338 9.50 25.55 8.86
N SER A 339 9.44 24.26 9.20
CA SER A 339 8.26 23.44 8.95
C SER A 339 7.06 23.89 9.79
N ALA A 340 7.26 24.28 11.04
CA ALA A 340 6.20 24.84 11.88
C ALA A 340 5.71 26.19 11.33
N ILE A 341 6.61 27.13 11.04
CA ILE A 341 6.27 28.43 10.45
C ILE A 341 5.43 28.26 9.17
N LYS A 342 5.85 27.38 8.26
CA LYS A 342 5.10 27.11 7.02
C LYS A 342 3.66 26.64 7.28
N VAL A 343 3.44 25.82 8.31
CA VAL A 343 2.10 25.32 8.70
C VAL A 343 1.27 26.41 9.37
N ILE A 344 1.89 27.27 10.19
CA ILE A 344 1.23 28.45 10.78
C ILE A 344 0.73 29.37 9.66
N GLU A 345 1.61 29.66 8.69
CA GLU A 345 1.31 30.52 7.53
C GLU A 345 0.25 29.91 6.61
N SER A 346 0.32 28.61 6.29
CA SER A 346 -0.61 27.97 5.35
C SER A 346 -2.02 27.75 5.90
N HIS A 347 -2.22 27.87 7.22
CA HIS A 347 -3.51 27.66 7.89
C HIS A 347 -3.98 28.87 8.72
N ASN A 348 -3.37 30.04 8.52
CA ASN A 348 -3.73 31.30 9.17
C ASN A 348 -3.71 31.25 10.72
N LEU A 349 -2.74 30.56 11.32
CA LEU A 349 -2.62 30.38 12.78
C LEU A 349 -1.81 31.47 13.47
N GLN A 350 -1.41 32.56 12.78
CA GLN A 350 -0.47 33.57 13.31
C GLN A 350 -1.00 34.28 14.57
N SER A 351 -2.33 34.41 14.72
CA SER A 351 -2.96 35.03 15.90
C SER A 351 -2.86 34.17 17.16
N GLU A 352 -2.96 32.84 17.00
CA GLU A 352 -2.89 31.88 18.10
C GLU A 352 -1.45 31.45 18.40
N TYR A 353 -0.60 31.37 17.36
CA TYR A 353 0.81 31.01 17.50
C TYR A 353 1.71 31.92 16.64
N PRO A 354 2.16 33.07 17.19
CA PRO A 354 2.94 34.05 16.44
C PRO A 354 4.33 33.54 15.99
N PRO A 355 4.67 33.60 14.69
CA PRO A 355 5.87 32.97 14.14
C PRO A 355 7.18 33.72 14.48
N GLU A 356 7.13 34.95 14.99
CA GLU A 356 8.28 35.84 15.23
C GLU A 356 9.29 35.20 16.18
N SER A 357 8.81 34.52 17.22
CA SER A 357 9.65 33.79 18.19
C SER A 357 10.48 32.68 17.52
N LEU A 358 9.87 31.95 16.56
CA LEU A 358 10.51 30.89 15.80
C LEU A 358 11.49 31.46 14.76
N GLN A 359 11.13 32.59 14.13
CA GLN A 359 11.99 33.30 13.18
C GLN A 359 13.25 33.85 13.87
N GLN A 360 13.12 34.50 15.04
CA GLN A 360 14.25 34.97 15.85
C GLN A 360 15.18 33.81 16.24
N ARG A 361 14.61 32.67 16.65
CA ARG A 361 15.39 31.46 16.96
C ARG A 361 16.16 30.95 15.74
N ILE A 362 15.54 30.89 14.56
CA ILE A 362 16.23 30.53 13.30
C ILE A 362 17.38 31.50 13.01
N GLU A 363 17.20 32.80 13.20
CA GLU A 363 18.25 33.80 12.94
C GLU A 363 19.45 33.63 13.88
N GLN A 364 19.21 33.41 15.18
CA GLN A 364 20.26 33.10 16.16
C GLN A 364 21.06 31.85 15.75
N LEU A 365 20.38 30.79 15.32
CA LEU A 365 20.97 29.53 14.87
C LEU A 365 21.84 29.72 13.61
N MET A 366 21.40 30.54 12.66
CA MET A 366 22.20 30.89 11.47
C MET A 366 23.44 31.71 11.82
N LYS A 367 23.32 32.72 12.70
CA LYS A 367 24.44 33.55 13.17
C LYS A 367 25.49 32.69 13.89
N HIS A 368 25.08 31.80 14.79
CA HIS A 368 26.00 30.89 15.48
C HIS A 368 26.75 29.96 14.51
N LYS A 369 26.04 29.40 13.52
CA LYS A 369 26.64 28.57 12.47
C LYS A 369 27.65 29.32 11.60
N ALA A 370 27.39 30.58 11.27
CA ALA A 370 28.33 31.42 10.54
C ALA A 370 29.60 31.68 11.36
N ASN A 371 29.46 32.11 12.62
CA ASN A 371 30.59 32.44 13.50
C ASN A 371 31.52 31.24 13.72
N VAL A 372 30.98 30.03 13.94
CA VAL A 372 31.78 28.81 14.08
C VAL A 372 32.53 28.47 12.78
N LYS A 373 31.93 28.70 11.60
CA LYS A 373 32.59 28.49 10.30
C LYS A 373 33.73 29.48 10.06
N TYR A 374 33.54 30.75 10.43
CA TYR A 374 34.61 31.77 10.35
C TYR A 374 35.75 31.47 11.33
N ALA A 375 35.45 31.10 12.57
CA ALA A 375 36.46 30.71 13.55
C ALA A 375 37.30 29.51 13.09
N ALA A 376 36.66 28.43 12.64
CA ALA A 376 37.34 27.26 12.10
C ALA A 376 38.23 27.59 10.87
N SER A 377 37.81 28.54 10.03
CA SER A 377 38.63 29.03 8.91
C SER A 377 39.81 29.88 9.36
N ALA A 378 39.67 30.68 10.42
CA ALA A 378 40.75 31.50 10.97
C ALA A 378 41.86 30.64 11.62
N PHE A 379 41.49 29.56 12.30
CA PHE A 379 42.45 28.60 12.87
C PHE A 379 43.17 27.73 11.82
N SER A 380 42.74 27.75 10.55
CA SER A 380 43.38 27.01 9.44
C SER A 380 44.36 27.86 8.61
N ALA A 381 44.55 29.13 8.98
CA ALA A 381 45.42 30.05 8.24
C ALA A 381 46.92 29.90 8.60
N LYS A 382 47.58 28.93 7.93
CA LYS A 382 49.04 28.69 7.79
C LYS A 382 49.96 28.77 9.05
N PRO A 383 50.81 27.75 9.30
CA PRO A 383 51.95 27.93 10.21
C PRO A 383 52.98 28.92 9.62
N PRO A 384 53.78 29.60 10.46
CA PRO A 384 54.81 30.53 10.00
C PRO A 384 55.92 29.81 9.21
N PRO A 385 56.56 30.46 8.24
CA PRO A 385 57.65 29.86 7.48
C PRO A 385 58.91 29.73 8.35
N HIS A 386 59.28 28.51 8.73
CA HIS A 386 60.60 28.26 9.30
C HIS A 386 61.69 28.51 8.25
N GLN A 387 62.60 29.44 8.54
CA GLN A 387 63.84 29.60 7.81
C GLN A 387 64.71 28.35 7.98
N GLN A 388 65.29 27.87 6.88
CA GLN A 388 66.33 26.84 6.91
C GLN A 388 67.63 27.42 7.47
N GLN A 389 68.23 26.75 8.45
CA GLN A 389 69.70 26.71 8.57
C GLN A 389 70.15 25.26 8.74
N GLN A 390 71.16 24.90 7.96
CA GLN A 390 71.80 23.58 7.97
C GLN A 390 72.90 23.52 9.04
N SER A 391 73.12 22.35 9.64
CA SER A 391 74.46 21.75 9.79
C SER A 391 74.36 20.34 10.41
N GLY A 392 75.41 19.52 10.25
CA GLY A 392 75.57 18.29 11.07
C GLY A 392 75.40 16.94 10.37
N ILE A 393 76.11 16.69 9.26
CA ILE A 393 76.25 15.34 8.69
C ILE A 393 77.07 14.45 9.63
N LYS A 394 76.60 13.23 9.94
CA LYS A 394 77.41 11.98 9.94
C LYS A 394 76.55 10.71 10.10
N ARG A 395 76.62 9.84 9.09
CA ARG A 395 76.27 8.40 9.08
C ARG A 395 77.45 7.60 9.69
N PRO A 396 77.28 6.36 10.18
CA PRO A 396 77.22 5.18 9.28
C PRO A 396 76.22 4.06 9.67
N ARG A 397 76.04 3.12 8.74
CA ARG A 397 75.28 1.86 8.86
C ARG A 397 76.10 0.76 8.19
N MET A 398 76.31 -0.37 8.87
CA MET A 398 76.76 -1.71 8.42
C MET A 398 77.19 -2.46 9.71
N SER A 399 77.08 -3.79 9.88
CA SER A 399 76.58 -4.88 9.02
C SER A 399 76.29 -6.13 9.89
N GLU A 400 75.57 -7.13 9.37
CA GLU A 400 75.45 -8.48 9.98
C GLU A 400 76.79 -9.25 9.90
N PRO A 401 76.95 -10.41 10.59
CA PRO A 401 76.60 -11.69 9.93
C PRO A 401 76.09 -12.86 10.82
N VAL A 402 75.22 -13.69 10.23
CA VAL A 402 75.21 -15.19 10.16
C VAL A 402 75.56 -16.05 11.41
N GLY A 403 74.66 -17.01 11.73
CA GLY A 403 74.97 -18.23 12.50
C GLY A 403 73.80 -19.22 12.54
N SER A 404 73.99 -20.49 12.15
CA SER A 404 72.91 -21.43 11.80
C SER A 404 72.65 -22.57 12.79
N ALA A 405 71.36 -22.94 12.90
CA ALA A 405 70.76 -24.29 13.02
C ALA A 405 71.29 -25.35 14.01
N SER A 406 70.36 -25.94 14.78
CA SER A 406 70.23 -27.40 14.92
C SER A 406 68.81 -27.80 15.35
N VAL A 407 68.39 -29.03 15.01
CA VAL A 407 67.09 -29.66 15.32
C VAL A 407 67.38 -31.03 15.90
N LEU A 408 66.70 -31.46 16.99
CA LEU A 408 66.48 -32.89 17.31
C LEU A 408 65.46 -33.15 18.46
N ASN A 409 64.33 -33.75 18.08
CA ASN A 409 63.50 -34.78 18.73
C ASN A 409 63.38 -34.95 20.27
N SER A 410 62.17 -34.63 20.77
CA SER A 410 61.20 -35.49 21.51
C SER A 410 61.63 -36.53 22.56
N ALA A 411 61.06 -36.43 23.78
CA ALA A 411 60.58 -37.58 24.60
C ALA A 411 59.59 -37.20 25.73
N SER A 412 58.43 -37.88 25.74
CA SER A 412 57.71 -38.50 26.88
C SER A 412 57.35 -37.78 28.21
N GLY A 413 56.04 -37.85 28.54
CA GLY A 413 55.46 -37.96 29.89
C GLY A 413 54.90 -36.68 30.55
N ALA A 414 53.85 -36.66 31.37
CA ALA A 414 52.72 -37.54 31.67
C ALA A 414 51.87 -36.86 32.77
N SER A 415 50.53 -36.81 32.60
CA SER A 415 49.47 -36.77 33.62
C SER A 415 49.43 -35.74 34.78
N SER A 416 48.37 -34.91 34.78
CA SER A 416 47.36 -34.73 35.86
C SER A 416 46.22 -33.80 35.35
N THR A 417 45.00 -34.27 35.05
CA THR A 417 43.80 -34.38 35.93
C THR A 417 43.25 -33.00 36.42
N VAL A 418 41.94 -32.67 36.46
CA VAL A 418 40.69 -33.42 36.16
C VAL A 418 39.47 -32.47 35.93
N HIS A 419 38.57 -32.82 34.99
CA HIS A 419 37.07 -32.68 35.03
C HIS A 419 36.42 -31.27 35.10
N TYR A 420 35.23 -30.98 34.52
CA TYR A 420 34.04 -31.81 34.24
C TYR A 420 33.48 -31.70 32.80
N GLN A 421 32.55 -32.60 32.48
CA GLN A 421 32.07 -32.97 31.15
C GLN A 421 30.60 -32.57 30.87
N GLN A 422 30.31 -32.12 29.63
CA GLN A 422 29.30 -32.65 28.68
C GLN A 422 27.79 -32.73 29.06
N PRO A 423 26.85 -33.13 28.14
CA PRO A 423 27.03 -33.45 26.71
C PRO A 423 26.09 -32.75 25.70
N HIS A 424 26.55 -32.69 24.44
CA HIS A 424 25.71 -32.88 23.25
C HIS A 424 25.81 -34.34 22.78
N PHE A 425 24.77 -34.87 22.13
CA PHE A 425 24.88 -35.99 21.17
C PHE A 425 23.91 -35.81 19.99
N GLN A 426 24.30 -36.32 18.83
CA GLN A 426 23.51 -36.44 17.60
C GLN A 426 23.29 -37.92 17.28
N SER A 427 22.16 -38.30 16.66
CA SER A 427 22.11 -39.03 15.37
C SER A 427 20.70 -39.48 14.95
N SER A 428 20.59 -39.83 13.66
CA SER A 428 19.35 -39.96 12.86
C SER A 428 18.70 -41.35 12.84
N GLY A 429 17.40 -41.44 12.47
CA GLY A 429 16.80 -42.72 12.02
C GLY A 429 15.27 -42.81 11.84
N LEU A 430 14.78 -42.55 10.61
CA LEU A 430 13.59 -43.12 9.91
C LEU A 430 12.13 -43.11 10.49
N LEU A 431 11.26 -42.48 9.66
CA LEU A 431 9.87 -42.83 9.25
C LEU A 431 8.64 -42.75 10.20
N LEU A 432 7.65 -41.96 9.75
CA LEU A 432 6.17 -42.14 9.76
C LEU A 432 5.42 -42.26 11.11
N GLU A 433 4.54 -41.29 11.41
CA GLU A 433 3.08 -41.40 11.16
C GLU A 433 2.33 -40.05 11.33
N HIS A 434 1.04 -40.00 10.98
CA HIS A 434 0.16 -38.81 10.88
C HIS A 434 -0.37 -38.31 12.24
N LEU A 435 -0.62 -36.99 12.41
CA LEU A 435 -1.77 -36.44 13.18
C LEU A 435 -1.93 -34.90 13.07
N ASN A 436 -3.17 -34.43 12.88
CA ASN A 436 -3.58 -33.02 13.04
C ASN A 436 -3.84 -32.70 14.53
N PRO A 437 -3.87 -31.42 14.96
CA PRO A 437 -5.20 -30.86 15.25
C PRO A 437 -5.39 -29.31 15.09
N TYR A 438 -6.68 -28.95 15.00
CA TYR A 438 -7.34 -27.70 15.42
C TYR A 438 -7.11 -26.35 14.69
N MET A 439 -8.24 -25.75 14.30
CA MET A 439 -8.42 -24.35 13.90
C MET A 439 -9.26 -23.63 14.96
N ASN A 440 -8.89 -22.42 15.34
CA ASN A 440 -9.71 -21.52 16.16
C ASN A 440 -9.96 -20.20 15.41
N LEU A 441 -11.21 -19.73 15.44
CA LEU A 441 -11.64 -18.40 14.98
C LEU A 441 -12.15 -17.58 16.19
N PRO A 442 -11.96 -16.25 16.23
CA PRO A 442 -12.67 -15.37 17.13
C PRO A 442 -13.74 -14.50 16.44
N THR A 443 -15.00 -14.73 16.83
CA THR A 443 -15.99 -13.77 17.36
C THR A 443 -16.11 -12.34 16.78
N MET A 444 -17.35 -11.97 16.39
CA MET A 444 -17.83 -10.58 16.21
C MET A 444 -18.94 -10.25 17.23
N PRO A 445 -19.05 -9.00 17.73
CA PRO A 445 -20.11 -8.56 18.65
C PRO A 445 -21.34 -7.92 17.97
N TYR A 446 -22.48 -7.86 18.68
CA TYR A 446 -23.79 -7.35 18.24
C TYR A 446 -24.41 -6.31 19.22
N GLY A 447 -25.35 -5.50 18.72
CA GLY A 447 -26.21 -4.55 19.47
C GLY A 447 -26.02 -3.10 18.98
N MET A 448 -27.02 -2.23 18.75
CA MET A 448 -28.47 -2.14 19.06
C MET A 448 -29.18 -1.45 17.85
N LYS A 449 -30.50 -1.27 17.68
CA LYS A 449 -31.75 -1.52 18.47
C LYS A 449 -32.94 -1.69 17.48
N ALA A 450 -34.20 -1.78 17.96
CA ALA A 450 -35.40 -1.98 17.12
C ALA A 450 -36.31 -0.73 16.98
N GLN A 451 -37.18 -0.75 15.96
CA GLN A 451 -38.41 0.06 15.87
C GLN A 451 -39.62 -0.83 15.50
N THR A 452 -40.80 -0.44 15.96
CA THR A 452 -42.09 -1.15 15.81
C THR A 452 -42.80 -0.82 14.49
N PRO A 453 -43.66 -1.71 13.96
CA PRO A 453 -44.34 -1.52 12.67
C PRO A 453 -45.61 -0.66 12.79
N SER A 454 -45.90 0.13 11.75
CA SER A 454 -47.17 0.85 11.56
C SER A 454 -48.07 0.17 10.54
N ILE A 455 -49.38 0.37 10.70
CA ILE A 455 -50.49 -0.27 9.99
C ILE A 455 -50.75 0.41 8.63
N PRO A 456 -51.18 -0.32 7.58
CA PRO A 456 -51.50 0.26 6.27
C PRO A 456 -52.97 0.70 6.13
N PRO A 457 -53.28 1.65 5.22
CA PRO A 457 -54.64 1.87 4.73
C PRO A 457 -54.81 1.44 3.24
N TYR A 458 -56.04 1.09 2.87
CA TYR A 458 -56.48 0.80 1.50
C TYR A 458 -57.85 1.49 1.24
N THR A 459 -58.28 1.54 -0.03
CA THR A 459 -59.48 2.22 -0.59
C THR A 459 -59.35 3.75 -0.73
N GLY A 460 -59.85 4.40 -1.79
CA GLY A 460 -60.66 3.93 -2.93
C GLY A 460 -60.52 4.82 -4.20
N ALA A 461 -61.31 4.52 -5.25
CA ALA A 461 -61.12 5.01 -6.63
C ALA A 461 -61.98 6.24 -7.01
N SER A 462 -61.68 6.91 -8.15
CA SER A 462 -62.62 7.05 -9.29
C SER A 462 -62.05 7.73 -10.56
N THR A 463 -62.69 7.44 -11.71
CA THR A 463 -62.75 8.16 -13.02
C THR A 463 -61.48 8.65 -13.78
N GLY A 464 -61.29 8.13 -15.00
CA GLY A 464 -60.76 8.88 -16.18
C GLY A 464 -61.93 9.35 -17.08
N PRO A 465 -61.81 9.49 -18.43
CA PRO A 465 -60.62 9.41 -19.32
C PRO A 465 -60.51 10.60 -20.32
N TYR A 466 -59.58 10.51 -21.31
CA TYR A 466 -59.56 11.04 -22.71
C TYR A 466 -58.14 11.51 -23.14
N GLY A 467 -57.76 11.28 -24.41
CA GLY A 467 -56.56 11.83 -25.09
C GLY A 467 -56.96 12.31 -26.50
N PRO A 468 -56.11 12.28 -27.55
CA PRO A 468 -54.66 12.50 -27.65
C PRO A 468 -54.31 13.59 -28.73
N ASP A 469 -53.07 13.55 -29.26
CA ASP A 469 -52.53 14.19 -30.49
C ASP A 469 -52.16 15.70 -30.52
N GLY A 470 -51.03 15.99 -31.18
CA GLY A 470 -50.65 17.35 -31.62
C GLY A 470 -49.16 17.73 -31.59
N VAL A 471 -48.37 17.33 -32.60
CA VAL A 471 -47.06 17.94 -32.96
C VAL A 471 -47.13 18.33 -34.43
N PRO A 472 -46.88 19.61 -34.81
CA PRO A 472 -45.68 19.86 -35.62
C PRO A 472 -45.04 21.28 -35.54
N MET A 473 -43.69 21.29 -35.68
CA MET A 473 -42.85 22.30 -36.37
C MET A 473 -42.73 23.75 -35.84
N GLY A 474 -41.53 24.34 -36.00
CA GLY A 474 -41.18 25.72 -35.64
C GLY A 474 -41.54 26.76 -36.73
N PRO A 475 -40.83 27.92 -36.86
CA PRO A 475 -39.38 28.09 -36.66
C PRO A 475 -38.95 29.35 -35.86
N SER A 476 -37.63 29.55 -35.80
CA SER A 476 -36.89 30.70 -35.25
C SER A 476 -37.27 32.07 -35.81
N GLY A 477 -37.26 33.11 -34.97
CA GLY A 477 -37.33 34.52 -35.38
C GLY A 477 -36.76 35.47 -34.32
N ASN A 478 -35.70 36.20 -34.65
CA ASN A 478 -34.95 37.06 -33.73
C ASN A 478 -35.40 38.53 -33.86
N ARG A 479 -35.60 39.26 -32.74
CA ARG A 479 -35.57 40.73 -32.72
C ARG A 479 -35.33 41.27 -31.30
N GLY A 480 -34.33 42.14 -31.15
CA GLY A 480 -34.05 42.85 -29.89
C GLY A 480 -34.20 44.37 -30.02
N GLN A 481 -34.13 45.05 -28.87
CA GLN A 481 -33.85 46.48 -28.59
C GLN A 481 -34.30 46.75 -27.14
N GLY A 482 -33.63 47.56 -26.32
CA GLY A 482 -32.35 48.25 -26.48
C GLY A 482 -32.09 49.22 -25.31
N GLY A 483 -30.85 49.73 -25.19
CA GLY A 483 -30.45 50.78 -24.23
C GLY A 483 -30.35 50.34 -22.75
N SER A 484 -29.49 50.91 -21.90
CA SER A 484 -28.55 52.02 -22.09
C SER A 484 -27.43 51.99 -21.03
N LEU A 485 -26.18 52.30 -21.43
CA LEU A 485 -25.06 52.67 -20.55
C LEU A 485 -25.05 54.19 -20.27
N PRO A 486 -24.35 54.66 -19.21
CA PRO A 486 -22.97 55.16 -19.38
C PRO A 486 -22.01 54.63 -18.28
N ILE A 487 -20.82 54.11 -18.57
CA ILE A 487 -19.54 54.74 -19.01
C ILE A 487 -18.81 55.55 -17.91
N SER A 488 -17.72 54.98 -17.38
CA SER A 488 -16.37 55.58 -17.16
C SER A 488 -15.53 54.70 -16.23
N SER A 489 -14.21 54.53 -16.37
CA SER A 489 -13.31 54.73 -17.51
C SER A 489 -12.01 53.94 -17.23
N GLU A 490 -11.36 53.40 -18.27
CA GLU A 490 -10.08 52.67 -18.18
C GLU A 490 -8.89 53.60 -18.47
N PRO A 491 -7.65 53.17 -18.20
CA PRO A 491 -6.70 53.12 -19.33
C PRO A 491 -5.78 51.89 -19.38
N LEU A 492 -6.04 51.05 -20.39
CA LEU A 492 -5.12 50.42 -21.34
C LEU A 492 -3.78 49.74 -20.88
N MET A 493 -3.75 48.42 -21.13
CA MET A 493 -2.77 47.68 -21.96
C MET A 493 -1.34 47.35 -21.44
N PRO A 494 -0.64 46.34 -22.01
CA PRO A 494 -1.12 45.13 -22.71
C PRO A 494 -0.52 43.80 -22.17
N SER A 495 -1.22 42.68 -22.40
CA SER A 495 -0.66 41.33 -22.17
C SER A 495 0.14 40.83 -23.38
N GLY A 496 1.41 40.48 -23.18
CA GLY A 496 2.35 40.01 -24.21
C GLY A 496 2.61 38.49 -24.18
N TYR A 497 2.99 37.95 -25.34
CA TYR A 497 3.19 36.52 -25.64
C TYR A 497 4.66 36.05 -25.53
N TYR A 498 4.87 34.75 -25.22
CA TYR A 498 6.15 33.98 -25.30
C TYR A 498 7.29 34.49 -24.36
N ASP A 499 8.33 33.73 -23.96
CA ASP A 499 8.81 32.39 -24.34
C ASP A 499 9.60 31.67 -23.20
N SER A 500 9.92 30.38 -23.43
CA SER A 500 11.12 29.61 -23.01
C SER A 500 11.79 29.81 -21.63
N GLY A 501 11.61 28.81 -20.76
CA GLY A 501 12.55 28.47 -19.69
C GLY A 501 13.67 27.55 -20.18
N SER A 502 14.77 28.12 -20.69
CA SER A 502 15.91 27.35 -21.22
C SER A 502 16.79 26.73 -20.12
N ALA A 503 17.52 25.67 -20.47
CA ALA A 503 18.43 24.93 -19.58
C ALA A 503 19.87 25.51 -19.60
N TYR A 504 20.62 25.38 -18.49
CA TYR A 504 21.92 24.68 -18.42
C TYR A 504 22.63 24.78 -17.04
N GLY A 505 23.51 23.80 -16.75
CA GLY A 505 24.62 23.92 -15.78
C GLY A 505 24.29 23.75 -14.29
N GLY A 506 24.79 22.76 -13.54
CA GLY A 506 25.69 21.66 -13.89
C GLY A 506 27.12 21.83 -13.37
N TYR A 507 27.37 21.56 -12.08
CA TYR A 507 28.68 21.16 -11.54
C TYR A 507 28.51 20.22 -10.34
N GLY A 508 28.69 18.92 -10.57
CA GLY A 508 28.81 17.91 -9.52
C GLY A 508 30.26 17.48 -9.38
N LEU A 509 30.89 17.80 -8.25
CA LEU A 509 32.25 17.35 -7.93
C LEU A 509 32.19 15.91 -7.38
N GLN A 510 32.53 14.94 -8.25
CA GLN A 510 32.89 13.59 -7.81
C GLN A 510 34.21 13.66 -7.03
N HIS A 511 34.21 13.18 -5.79
CA HIS A 511 35.44 12.76 -5.12
C HIS A 511 35.52 11.23 -5.16
N TYR A 512 36.37 10.74 -6.07
CA TYR A 512 36.90 9.38 -5.98
C TYR A 512 37.72 9.26 -4.68
N TYR A 513 37.47 8.21 -3.90
CA TYR A 513 38.46 7.68 -2.97
C TYR A 513 38.76 6.24 -3.34
N GLN A 514 39.96 6.05 -3.88
CA GLN A 514 40.57 4.77 -4.18
C GLN A 514 41.49 4.43 -3.00
N THR A 515 41.15 3.42 -2.22
CA THR A 515 41.99 2.93 -1.11
C THR A 515 42.77 1.69 -1.55
N SER A 516 44.03 1.93 -1.93
CA SER A 516 45.04 0.88 -2.10
C SER A 516 45.74 0.64 -0.77
N TYR A 517 45.73 -0.59 -0.26
CA TYR A 517 46.67 -1.03 0.79
C TYR A 517 48.09 -1.13 0.22
N PRO A 518 49.11 -0.91 1.05
CA PRO A 518 50.01 -2.02 1.40
C PRO A 518 50.37 -2.09 2.90
N GLN A 519 51.24 -3.05 3.22
CA GLN A 519 51.73 -3.50 4.53
C GLN A 519 52.25 -2.40 5.46
#